data_AF-A0A151TGY5-F1
#
_entry.id   AF-A0A151TGY5-F1
#
_cell.length_a   1.000
_cell.length_b   1.000
_cell.length_c   1.000
_cell.angle_alpha   90.00
_cell.angle_beta   90.00
_cell.angle_gamma   90.00
#
_symmetry.space_group_name_H-M   'P 1'
#
loop_
_entity.id
_entity.type
_entity.pdbx_description
1 polymer ?
#
loop_
_entity_poly.entity_id
_entity_poly.type
_entity_poly.pdbx_seq_one_letter_code
_entity_poly.pdbx_strand_id
1 'polypeptide(L)'
;MDGIMETPPSWVEASPPRPLRRHNRPRQAHRSIHHTAPTTSRAMEMKPTFLSLVSAHQFARMDHEDPYAYLSNFYDLCGTMGIPEGDEEAIYLRLFPFSLTGKAKTWLQSHPNQSLISWSDVENKFVNRI
;
A
#
# COMPACT_ATOMS: atom_id res chain seq x y z
N MET A 1 -23.00 -83.32 -18.83
CA MET A 1 -23.68 -82.19 -18.14
C MET A 1 -22.89 -82.01 -16.87
N ASP A 2 -21.83 -81.23 -16.98
CA ASP A 2 -20.73 -81.14 -16.02
C ASP A 2 -20.76 -79.72 -15.44
N GLY A 3 -20.71 -79.64 -14.11
CA GLY A 3 -21.01 -78.43 -13.33
C GLY A 3 -19.94 -77.34 -13.39
N ILE A 4 -20.18 -76.22 -12.70
CA ILE A 4 -19.19 -75.27 -12.17
C ILE A 4 -19.86 -74.32 -11.15
N MET A 5 -19.31 -74.37 -9.93
CA MET A 5 -18.96 -73.31 -8.99
C MET A 5 -19.51 -71.89 -9.22
N GLU A 6 -20.23 -71.40 -8.21
CA GLU A 6 -20.69 -70.02 -8.00
C GLU A 6 -19.56 -68.98 -8.20
N THR A 7 -19.82 -67.97 -9.03
CA THR A 7 -18.97 -66.78 -9.19
C THR A 7 -19.70 -65.55 -8.64
N PRO A 8 -19.06 -64.72 -7.79
CA PRO A 8 -19.66 -63.47 -7.31
C PRO A 8 -19.69 -62.38 -8.41
N PRO A 9 -20.67 -61.45 -8.37
CA PRO A 9 -20.90 -60.48 -9.43
C PRO A 9 -19.77 -59.43 -9.60
N SER A 10 -19.37 -59.27 -10.86
CA SER A 10 -18.34 -58.36 -11.39
C SER A 10 -18.80 -56.90 -11.43
N TRP A 11 -18.73 -56.16 -10.32
CA TRP A 11 -18.63 -54.69 -10.38
C TRP A 11 -17.98 -54.04 -9.16
N VAL A 12 -17.39 -54.80 -8.24
CA VAL A 12 -16.45 -54.25 -7.25
C VAL A 12 -15.13 -53.90 -7.95
N GLU A 13 -14.97 -52.71 -8.53
CA GLU A 13 -13.64 -52.12 -8.75
C GLU A 13 -13.71 -50.62 -9.14
N ALA A 14 -13.06 -49.81 -8.30
CA ALA A 14 -12.42 -48.52 -8.51
C ALA A 14 -13.01 -47.49 -9.52
N SER A 15 -13.59 -46.42 -8.98
CA SER A 15 -13.66 -45.12 -9.68
C SER A 15 -12.28 -44.46 -9.77
N PRO A 16 -11.79 -44.06 -10.96
CA PRO A 16 -10.67 -43.14 -11.06
C PRO A 16 -11.19 -41.72 -11.25
N PRO A 17 -10.66 -40.71 -10.56
CA PRO A 17 -10.63 -39.37 -11.12
C PRO A 17 -9.21 -39.06 -11.60
N ARG A 18 -9.06 -38.83 -12.90
CA ARG A 18 -8.02 -37.92 -13.40
C ARG A 18 -8.71 -36.83 -14.20
N PRO A 19 -8.32 -35.58 -13.99
CA PRO A 19 -7.87 -34.81 -15.15
C PRO A 19 -6.41 -34.41 -15.03
N LEU A 20 -5.68 -34.63 -16.13
CA LEU A 20 -4.38 -34.02 -16.38
C LEU A 20 -4.51 -32.50 -16.38
N ARG A 21 -3.64 -31.81 -15.64
CA ARG A 21 -3.12 -30.50 -16.04
C ARG A 21 -1.74 -30.30 -15.41
N ARG A 22 -0.70 -30.75 -16.13
CA ARG A 22 0.64 -30.14 -16.01
C ARG A 22 0.49 -28.71 -16.53
N HIS A 23 0.47 -27.73 -15.63
CA HIS A 23 0.87 -26.39 -16.00
C HIS A 23 2.11 -26.04 -15.19
N ASN A 24 3.13 -25.75 -15.97
CA ASN A 24 4.42 -25.21 -15.64
C ASN A 24 4.28 -24.10 -14.58
N ARG A 25 5.09 -24.17 -13.51
CA ARG A 25 5.28 -23.10 -12.53
C ARG A 25 5.69 -21.79 -13.23
N PRO A 26 5.43 -20.65 -12.59
CA PRO A 26 6.59 -19.89 -12.18
C PRO A 26 6.67 -19.92 -10.65
N ARG A 27 7.81 -20.44 -10.19
CA ARG A 27 8.34 -20.24 -8.86
C ARG A 27 8.29 -18.74 -8.63
N GLN A 28 7.43 -18.29 -7.72
CA GLN A 28 7.50 -16.93 -7.21
C GLN A 28 8.85 -16.84 -6.51
N ALA A 29 9.87 -16.44 -7.27
CA ALA A 29 11.09 -15.95 -6.69
C ALA A 29 10.64 -14.74 -5.92
N HIS A 30 10.43 -14.92 -4.62
CA HIS A 30 10.39 -13.84 -3.67
C HIS A 30 11.74 -13.15 -3.85
N ARG A 31 11.80 -12.17 -4.76
CA ARG A 31 12.88 -11.21 -4.81
C ARG A 31 12.77 -10.52 -3.47
N SER A 32 13.51 -11.02 -2.50
CA SER A 32 13.97 -10.19 -1.41
C SER A 32 14.72 -9.07 -2.09
N ILE A 33 14.02 -7.98 -2.37
CA ILE A 33 14.68 -6.76 -2.75
C ILE A 33 15.27 -6.28 -1.42
N HIS A 34 16.50 -6.72 -1.18
CA HIS A 34 17.37 -6.15 -0.18
C HIS A 34 17.64 -4.71 -0.64
N HIS A 35 16.69 -3.81 -0.41
CA HIS A 35 16.99 -2.39 -0.38
C HIS A 35 17.82 -2.20 0.89
N THR A 36 19.15 -2.33 0.75
CA THR A 36 20.06 -1.69 1.69
C THR A 36 19.86 -0.19 1.52
N ALA A 37 18.95 0.37 2.30
CA ALA A 37 18.84 1.81 2.44
C ALA A 37 20.17 2.32 3.03
N PRO A 38 20.82 3.32 2.43
CA PRO A 38 21.99 3.92 3.04
C PRO A 38 21.61 4.56 4.38
N THR A 39 22.46 4.25 5.36
CA THR A 39 22.48 4.75 6.73
C THR A 39 22.42 6.28 6.80
N THR A 40 21.80 6.76 7.90
CA THR A 40 21.69 8.16 8.34
C THR A 40 20.55 8.95 7.70
N SER A 41 19.33 8.59 8.07
CA SER A 41 18.37 9.62 8.49
C SER A 41 18.22 9.41 9.99
N ARG A 42 18.42 10.47 10.79
CA ARG A 42 17.91 10.51 12.16
C ARG A 42 16.43 10.18 12.03
N ALA A 43 16.07 8.93 12.25
CA ALA A 43 14.69 8.48 12.17
C ALA A 43 13.99 9.13 13.35
N MET A 44 13.50 10.35 13.16
CA MET A 44 12.62 10.98 14.11
C MET A 44 11.48 9.99 14.33
N GLU A 45 11.37 9.48 15.54
CA GLU A 45 10.31 8.54 15.91
C GLU A 45 8.98 9.29 15.76
N MET A 46 8.28 8.98 14.68
CA MET A 46 6.92 9.45 14.46
C MET A 46 6.05 8.92 15.58
N LYS A 47 5.61 9.80 16.48
CA LYS A 47 4.75 9.39 17.61
C LYS A 47 3.43 8.84 17.04
N PRO A 48 2.93 7.68 17.52
CA PRO A 48 1.68 7.10 17.04
C PRO A 48 0.49 8.05 17.10
N THR A 49 0.49 8.95 18.10
CA THR A 49 -0.51 10.01 18.27
C THR A 49 -0.62 10.92 17.04
N PHE A 50 0.51 11.21 16.39
CA PHE A 50 0.53 12.05 15.19
C PHE A 50 -0.03 11.30 13.99
N LEU A 51 0.31 10.02 13.82
CA LEU A 51 -0.29 9.20 12.77
C LEU A 51 -1.81 9.08 12.95
N SER A 52 -2.29 8.95 14.18
CA SER A 52 -3.73 8.96 14.48
C SER A 52 -4.40 10.29 14.14
N LEU A 53 -3.80 11.43 14.51
CA LEU A 53 -4.34 12.76 14.20
C LEU A 53 -4.40 13.03 12.70
N VAL A 54 -3.33 12.70 11.98
CA VAL A 54 -3.22 12.86 10.52
C VAL A 54 -4.19 11.91 9.79
N SER A 55 -4.37 10.70 10.32
CA SER A 55 -5.35 9.73 9.77
C SER A 55 -6.81 10.13 10.04
N ALA A 56 -7.07 10.92 11.08
CA ALA A 56 -8.41 11.45 11.36
C ALA A 56 -8.81 12.61 10.43
N HIS A 57 -7.83 13.29 9.82
CA HIS A 57 -8.04 14.43 8.91
C HIS A 57 -7.59 14.08 7.50
N GLN A 58 -8.07 12.96 6.97
CA GLN A 58 -7.70 12.50 5.64
C GLN A 58 -8.42 13.27 4.53
N PHE A 59 -7.68 13.57 3.47
CA PHE A 59 -8.19 14.16 2.25
C PHE A 59 -8.44 13.09 1.19
N ALA A 60 -9.67 13.00 0.69
CA ALA A 60 -10.08 11.97 -0.27
C ALA A 60 -10.12 12.47 -1.72
N ARG A 61 -10.07 13.79 -1.93
CA ARG A 61 -10.38 14.49 -3.18
C ARG A 61 -11.83 14.26 -3.61
N MET A 62 -12.75 14.65 -2.74
CA MET A 62 -14.18 14.76 -3.02
C MET A 62 -14.53 16.17 -3.50
N ASP A 63 -15.63 16.31 -4.22
CA ASP A 63 -16.02 17.56 -4.87
C ASP A 63 -16.30 18.73 -3.91
N HIS A 64 -16.48 18.42 -2.61
CA HIS A 64 -16.73 19.40 -1.55
C HIS A 64 -15.49 19.66 -0.67
N GLU A 65 -14.38 18.97 -0.91
CA GLU A 65 -13.14 19.17 -0.16
C GLU A 65 -12.30 20.26 -0.84
N ASP A 66 -11.82 21.24 -0.06
CA ASP A 66 -10.92 22.27 -0.53
C ASP A 66 -9.46 21.88 -0.24
N PRO A 67 -8.60 21.74 -1.27
CA PRO A 67 -7.21 21.39 -1.06
C PRO A 67 -6.38 22.44 -0.30
N TYR A 68 -6.73 23.74 -0.41
CA TYR A 68 -6.04 24.80 0.31
C TYR A 68 -6.39 24.78 1.80
N ALA A 69 -7.67 24.56 2.12
CA ALA A 69 -8.13 24.39 3.49
C ALA A 69 -7.50 23.15 4.13
N TYR A 70 -7.40 22.05 3.38
CA TYR A 70 -6.72 20.84 3.84
C TYR A 70 -5.22 21.09 4.12
N LEU A 71 -4.49 21.74 3.21
CA LEU A 71 -3.07 22.05 3.41
C LEU A 71 -2.85 22.94 4.64
N SER A 72 -3.70 23.95 4.84
CA SER A 72 -3.64 24.81 6.03
C SER A 72 -3.78 24.00 7.32
N ASN A 73 -4.79 23.12 7.39
CA ASN A 73 -4.99 22.23 8.54
C ASN A 73 -3.83 21.23 8.72
N PHE A 74 -3.25 20.74 7.63
CA PHE A 74 -2.08 19.86 7.66
C PHE A 74 -0.87 20.57 8.27
N TYR A 75 -0.62 21.84 7.91
CA TYR A 75 0.45 22.65 8.51
C TYR A 75 0.22 22.91 9.98
N ASP A 76 -1.01 23.28 10.38
CA ASP A 76 -1.35 23.50 11.79
C ASP A 76 -1.11 22.23 12.61
N LEU A 77 -1.54 21.06 12.11
CA LEU A 77 -1.30 19.77 12.74
C LEU A 77 0.21 19.49 12.90
N CYS A 78 1.01 19.76 11.88
CA CYS A 78 2.46 19.59 11.96
C CYS A 78 3.12 20.58 12.93
N GLY A 79 2.63 21.83 12.99
CA GLY A 79 3.11 22.85 13.93
C GLY A 79 2.94 22.46 15.40
N THR A 80 1.91 21.66 15.73
CA THR A 80 1.73 21.13 17.09
C THR A 80 2.76 20.07 17.49
N MET A 81 3.55 19.54 16.54
CA MET A 81 4.45 18.42 16.80
C MET A 81 5.80 18.83 17.41
N GLY A 82 6.06 20.13 17.56
CA GLY A 82 7.32 20.64 18.11
C GLY A 82 8.52 20.26 17.24
N ILE A 83 8.35 20.38 15.93
CA ILE A 83 9.37 20.04 14.94
C ILE A 83 10.49 21.09 15.03
N PRO A 84 11.77 20.68 15.09
CA PRO A 84 12.87 21.63 15.04
C PRO A 84 12.90 22.36 13.69
N GLU A 85 13.16 23.67 13.75
CA GLU A 85 13.28 24.53 12.58
C GLU A 85 14.32 23.95 11.59
N GLY A 86 13.92 23.78 10.33
CA GLY A 86 14.74 23.16 9.28
C GLY A 86 14.49 21.67 9.02
N ASP A 87 13.76 20.96 9.88
CA ASP A 87 13.34 19.56 9.63
C ASP A 87 11.88 19.46 9.12
N GLU A 88 11.16 20.57 9.02
CA GLU A 88 9.73 20.66 8.67
C GLU A 88 9.39 19.99 7.34
N GLU A 89 10.12 20.33 6.27
CA GLU A 89 9.90 19.75 4.93
C GLU A 89 10.00 18.22 4.96
N ALA A 90 10.98 17.68 5.68
CA ALA A 90 11.16 16.24 5.79
C ALA A 90 10.01 15.56 6.55
N ILE A 91 9.43 16.25 7.53
CA ILE A 91 8.25 15.77 8.26
C ILE A 91 6.99 15.86 7.39
N TYR A 92 6.78 16.97 6.68
CA TYR A 92 5.64 17.14 5.78
C TYR A 92 5.63 16.04 4.72
N LEU A 93 6.76 15.81 4.04
CA LEU A 93 6.91 14.75 3.04
C LEU A 93 6.63 13.37 3.61
N ARG A 94 6.96 13.12 4.89
CA ARG A 94 6.77 11.83 5.53
C ARG A 94 5.34 11.62 6.06
N LEU A 95 4.66 12.69 6.51
CA LEU A 95 3.29 12.63 7.03
C LEU A 95 2.23 12.68 5.93
N PHE A 96 2.48 13.43 4.88
CA PHE A 96 1.53 13.68 3.81
C PHE A 96 0.90 12.40 3.20
N PRO A 97 1.65 11.30 2.95
CA PRO A 97 1.06 10.06 2.45
C PRO A 97 0.01 9.43 3.38
N PHE A 98 0.09 9.70 4.69
CA PHE A 98 -0.84 9.17 5.69
C PHE A 98 -2.12 10.01 5.80
N SER A 99 -2.04 11.31 5.47
CA SER A 99 -3.21 12.20 5.38
C SER A 99 -3.99 12.05 4.07
N LEU A 100 -3.54 11.25 3.11
CA LEU A 100 -4.29 11.03 1.88
C LEU A 100 -5.05 9.70 1.89
N THR A 101 -6.27 9.74 1.35
CA THR A 101 -7.10 8.57 1.11
C THR A 101 -7.74 8.62 -0.28
N GLY A 102 -8.48 7.56 -0.65
CA GLY A 102 -9.26 7.52 -1.88
C GLY A 102 -8.50 7.97 -3.14
N LYS A 103 -9.09 8.90 -3.89
CA LYS A 103 -8.56 9.41 -5.16
C LYS A 103 -7.25 10.19 -4.98
N ALA A 104 -7.09 10.90 -3.86
CA ALA A 104 -5.87 11.64 -3.55
C ALA A 104 -4.68 10.69 -3.32
N LYS A 105 -4.92 9.57 -2.63
CA LYS A 105 -3.89 8.53 -2.43
C LYS A 105 -3.47 7.88 -3.75
N THR A 106 -4.42 7.60 -4.64
CA THR A 106 -4.12 7.10 -5.99
C THR A 106 -3.32 8.12 -6.81
N TRP A 107 -3.65 9.42 -6.71
CA TRP A 107 -2.87 10.48 -7.35
C TRP A 107 -1.43 10.48 -6.84
N LEU A 108 -1.20 10.41 -5.53
CA LEU A 108 0.15 10.37 -4.96
C LEU A 108 0.95 9.16 -5.49
N GLN A 109 0.32 8.00 -5.56
CA GLN A 109 0.94 6.76 -6.07
C GLN A 109 1.21 6.77 -7.57
N SER A 110 0.55 7.66 -8.34
CA SER A 110 0.77 7.77 -9.78
C SER A 110 2.08 8.47 -10.14
N HIS A 111 2.70 9.17 -9.19
CA HIS A 111 4.01 9.81 -9.39
C HIS A 111 5.13 8.80 -9.13
N PRO A 112 6.09 8.62 -10.05
CA PRO A 112 7.24 7.74 -9.82
C PRO A 112 8.08 8.25 -8.63
N ASN A 113 8.75 7.31 -7.94
CA ASN A 113 9.49 7.47 -6.66
C ASN A 113 10.56 8.58 -6.58
N GLN A 114 10.67 9.46 -7.58
CA GLN A 114 11.65 10.55 -7.65
C GLN A 114 11.05 11.88 -8.09
N SER A 115 9.73 11.98 -8.29
CA SER A 115 9.12 13.23 -8.73
C SER A 115 8.74 14.18 -7.60
N LEU A 116 8.63 13.71 -6.35
CA LEU A 116 8.11 14.46 -5.20
C LEU A 116 9.18 14.52 -4.10
N ILE A 117 10.30 15.17 -4.41
CA ILE A 117 11.48 15.23 -3.53
C ILE A 117 11.53 16.48 -2.65
N SER A 118 10.74 17.50 -2.98
CA SER A 118 10.59 18.73 -2.20
C SER A 118 9.12 18.96 -1.91
N TRP A 119 8.84 19.48 -0.73
CA TRP A 119 7.50 19.83 -0.30
C TRP A 119 6.86 20.86 -1.23
N SER A 120 7.62 21.84 -1.71
CA SER A 120 7.11 22.85 -2.66
C SER A 120 6.61 22.24 -3.96
N ASP A 121 7.25 21.17 -4.46
CA ASP A 121 6.78 20.45 -5.65
C ASP A 121 5.52 19.64 -5.36
N VAL A 122 5.45 19.01 -4.17
CA VAL A 122 4.24 18.32 -3.70
C VAL A 122 3.07 19.27 -3.63
N GLU A 123 3.22 20.40 -2.94
CA GLU A 123 2.17 21.40 -2.76
C GLU A 123 1.68 21.93 -4.10
N ASN A 124 2.60 22.37 -4.97
CA ASN A 124 2.28 22.92 -6.27
C ASN A 124 1.54 21.90 -7.17
N LYS A 125 2.00 20.64 -7.19
CA LYS A 125 1.31 19.59 -7.95
C LYS A 125 0.03 19.14 -7.31
N PHE A 126 -0.07 19.18 -5.99
CA PHE A 126 -1.27 18.86 -5.26
C PHE A 126 -2.32 19.86 -5.69
N VAL A 127 -2.21 21.14 -5.36
CA VAL A 127 -3.24 22.16 -5.65
C VAL A 127 -3.62 22.29 -7.13
N ASN A 128 -2.69 22.04 -8.06
CA ASN A 128 -2.96 22.17 -9.51
C ASN A 128 -3.53 20.91 -10.18
N ARG A 129 -3.64 19.77 -9.48
CA ARG A 129 -4.12 18.49 -10.05
C ARG A 129 -5.41 17.98 -9.40
N ILE A 130 -6.03 18.79 -8.55
CA ILE A 130 -7.24 18.44 -7.79
C ILE A 130 -8.46 18.95 -8.52
#